data_AF-A0A7Y9GB89-F1
#
_entry.id   AF-A0A7Y9GB89-F1
#
_cell.length_a   1.000
_cell.length_b   1.000
_cell.length_c   1.000
_cell.angle_alpha   90.00
_cell.angle_beta   90.00
_cell.angle_gamma   90.00
#
_symmetry.space_group_name_H-M   'P 1'
#
loop_
_entity.id
_entity.type
_entity.pdbx_description
1 polymer ?
#
loop_
_entity_poly.entity_id
_entity_poly.type
_entity_poly.pdbx_seq_one_letter_code
_entity_poly.pdbx_strand_id
1 'polypeptide(L)'
;MNATRERPEIRFLTSGDVSAHERAAAERAVRDALAGARGVTSVQVTLSVVADRSLPRPALAQAVVELDGRRVRAQAAAPRIDEAVDMLRERLAIRASSLQAG
;
A
#
# COMPACT_ATOMS: atom_id res chain seq x y z
N MET A 1 -30.17 -5.23 0.37
CA MET A 1 -30.11 -3.86 0.90
C MET A 1 -28.69 -3.36 0.73
N ASN A 2 -28.53 -2.29 -0.05
CA ASN A 2 -27.32 -1.54 -0.42
C ASN A 2 -25.98 -2.08 0.09
N ALA A 3 -25.29 -2.85 -0.76
CA ALA A 3 -23.82 -2.88 -0.73
C ALA A 3 -23.36 -1.51 -1.21
N THR A 4 -23.43 -0.52 -0.32
CA THR A 4 -22.61 0.67 -0.43
C THR A 4 -21.22 0.14 -0.75
N ARG A 5 -20.69 0.47 -1.92
CA ARG A 5 -19.26 0.27 -2.20
C ARG A 5 -18.55 1.22 -1.25
N GLU A 6 -18.54 0.88 0.05
CA GLU A 6 -17.82 1.59 1.08
C GLU A 6 -16.39 1.48 0.61
N ARG A 7 -15.90 2.56 0.01
CA ARG A 7 -14.50 2.66 -0.37
C ARG A 7 -13.76 2.44 0.95
N PRO A 8 -13.04 1.31 1.09
CA PRO A 8 -12.45 0.95 2.37
C PRO A 8 -11.59 2.12 2.82
N GLU A 9 -11.76 2.54 4.08
CA GLU A 9 -10.95 3.63 4.62
C GLU A 9 -9.48 3.22 4.54
N ILE A 10 -8.67 4.02 3.84
CA ILE A 10 -7.24 3.79 3.72
C ILE A 10 -6.56 4.50 4.89
N ARG A 11 -6.11 3.73 5.86
CA ARG A 11 -5.35 4.25 7.00
C ARG A 11 -3.89 4.41 6.63
N PHE A 12 -3.39 5.63 6.69
CA PHE A 12 -1.98 5.93 6.50
C PHE A 12 -1.26 6.07 7.84
N LEU A 13 -0.15 5.36 7.97
CA LEU A 13 0.82 5.52 9.04
C LEU A 13 2.12 5.98 8.40
N THR A 14 2.54 7.21 8.67
CA THR A 14 3.76 7.79 8.12
C THR A 14 4.78 8.00 9.24
N SER A 15 6.01 7.57 9.03
CA SER A 15 7.13 7.76 9.95
C SER A 15 8.33 8.36 9.22
N GLY A 16 8.91 9.42 9.78
CA GLY A 16 10.05 10.12 9.19
C GLY A 16 9.64 11.20 8.19
N ASP A 17 10.55 11.54 7.27
CA ASP A 17 10.36 12.60 6.28
C ASP A 17 9.51 12.09 5.11
N VAL A 18 8.19 12.07 5.31
CA VAL A 18 7.20 11.74 4.29
C VAL A 18 6.31 12.96 4.05
N SER A 19 6.43 13.54 2.87
CA SER A 19 5.65 14.69 2.43
C SER A 19 4.19 14.33 2.12
N ALA A 20 3.32 15.34 2.11
CA ALA A 20 1.93 15.18 1.70
C ALA A 20 1.81 14.70 0.24
N HIS A 21 2.75 15.08 -0.64
CA HIS A 21 2.79 14.62 -2.02
C HIS A 21 3.06 13.11 -2.08
N GLU A 22 4.04 12.61 -1.32
CA GLU A 22 4.39 11.19 -1.31
C GLU A 22 3.25 10.35 -0.72
N ARG A 23 2.59 10.86 0.32
CA ARG A 23 1.36 10.25 0.85
C ARG A 23 0.26 10.16 -0.21
N ALA A 24 0.01 11.24 -0.95
CA ALA A 24 -1.01 11.26 -2.02
C ALA A 24 -0.64 10.31 -3.17
N ALA A 25 0.64 10.22 -3.53
CA ALA A 25 1.14 9.28 -4.51
C ALA A 25 0.92 7.82 -4.05
N ALA A 26 1.24 7.51 -2.80
CA ALA A 26 0.99 6.20 -2.21
C ALA A 26 -0.50 5.83 -2.17
N GLU A 27 -1.35 6.79 -1.84
CA GLU A 27 -2.81 6.59 -1.88
C GLU A 27 -3.31 6.25 -3.28
N ARG A 28 -2.89 7.02 -4.28
CA ARG A 28 -3.25 6.76 -5.67
C ARG A 28 -2.74 5.38 -6.11
N ALA A 29 -1.49 5.06 -5.80
CA ALA A 29 -0.87 3.79 -6.16
C ALA A 29 -1.60 2.58 -5.55
N VAL A 30 -1.99 2.66 -4.27
CA VAL A 30 -2.74 1.61 -3.58
C VAL A 30 -4.17 1.49 -4.11
N ARG A 31 -4.84 2.61 -4.38
CA ARG A 31 -6.16 2.61 -5.04
C ARG A 31 -6.10 1.96 -6.41
N ASP A 32 -5.08 2.28 -7.21
CA ASP A 32 -4.88 1.70 -8.54
C ASP A 32 -4.61 0.19 -8.46
N ALA A 33 -3.79 -0.25 -7.49
CA ALA A 33 -3.52 -1.68 -7.26
C ALA A 33 -4.78 -2.47 -6.84
N LEU A 34 -5.68 -1.82 -6.10
CA LEU A 34 -6.93 -2.42 -5.61
C LEU A 34 -8.13 -2.18 -6.52
N ALA A 35 -7.98 -1.45 -7.64
CA ALA A 35 -9.09 -1.09 -8.51
C ALA A 35 -9.84 -2.30 -9.10
N GLY A 36 -9.12 -3.41 -9.33
CA GLY A 36 -9.70 -4.69 -9.76
C GLY A 36 -10.14 -5.61 -8.61
N ALA A 37 -9.74 -5.29 -7.38
CA ALA A 37 -9.95 -6.13 -6.23
C ALA A 37 -11.34 -5.89 -5.62
N ARG A 38 -12.07 -6.97 -5.29
CA ARG A 38 -13.38 -6.91 -4.63
C ARG A 38 -13.28 -7.46 -3.21
N GLY A 39 -14.21 -7.09 -2.34
CA GLY A 39 -14.25 -7.59 -0.96
C GLY A 39 -13.21 -6.96 -0.03
N VAL A 40 -12.65 -5.80 -0.38
CA VAL A 40 -11.70 -5.10 0.48
C VAL A 40 -12.43 -4.50 1.66
N THR A 41 -12.09 -4.92 2.89
CA THR A 41 -12.73 -4.44 4.12
C THR A 41 -11.87 -3.46 4.91
N SER A 42 -10.55 -3.51 4.73
CA SER A 42 -9.62 -2.60 5.41
C SER A 42 -8.32 -2.46 4.62
N VAL A 43 -7.76 -1.26 4.60
CA VAL A 43 -6.47 -0.96 3.95
C VAL A 43 -5.64 -0.14 4.92
N GLN A 44 -4.46 -0.64 5.27
CA GLN A 44 -3.47 0.08 6.04
C GLN A 44 -2.18 0.20 5.25
N VAL A 45 -1.70 1.43 5.07
CA VAL A 45 -0.45 1.74 4.39
C VAL A 45 0.50 2.35 5.41
N THR A 46 1.70 1.78 5.52
CA THR A 46 2.77 2.29 6.35
C THR A 46 3.91 2.76 5.46
N LEU A 47 4.23 4.06 5.53
CA LEU A 47 5.37 4.66 4.85
C LEU A 47 6.37 5.07 5.91
N SER A 48 7.60 4.60 5.81
CA SER A 48 8.68 4.91 6.75
C SER A 48 9.91 5.35 5.97
N VAL A 49 10.43 6.53 6.28
CA VAL A 49 11.70 7.02 5.73
C VAL A 49 12.67 7.23 6.87
N VAL A 50 13.78 6.50 6.84
CA VAL A 50 14.87 6.66 7.80
C VAL A 50 15.80 7.76 7.31
N ALA A 51 16.14 8.73 8.17
CA ALA A 51 17.02 9.85 7.82
C ALA A 51 18.48 9.44 7.55
N ASP A 52 18.83 8.19 7.88
CA ASP A 52 20.16 7.63 7.68
C ASP A 52 20.38 7.26 6.20
N ARG A 53 21.08 8.14 5.48
CA ARG A 53 21.45 7.95 4.06
C ARG A 53 22.55 6.90 3.85
N SER A 54 23.17 6.40 4.91
CA SER A 54 24.14 5.30 4.80
C SER A 54 23.44 3.95 4.62
N LEU A 55 22.13 3.87 4.86
CA LEU A 55 21.35 2.68 4.58
C LEU A 55 21.12 2.51 3.06
N PRO A 56 21.26 1.30 2.52
CA PRO A 56 21.03 1.04 1.10
C PRO A 56 19.57 1.22 0.68
N ARG A 57 18.62 1.16 1.63
CA ARG A 57 17.17 1.31 1.41
C ARG A 57 16.53 2.05 2.59
N PRO A 58 16.67 3.39 2.67
CA PRO A 58 16.14 4.18 3.77
C PRO A 58 14.61 4.33 3.71
N ALA A 59 13.99 4.15 2.53
CA ALA A 59 12.55 4.25 2.36
C ALA A 59 11.88 2.87 2.32
N LEU A 60 10.86 2.70 3.16
CA LEU A 60 10.07 1.48 3.28
C LEU A 60 8.59 1.81 3.13
N ALA A 61 7.93 1.09 2.23
CA ALA A 61 6.50 1.17 1.99
C ALA A 61 5.88 -0.22 2.25
N GLN A 62 4.87 -0.27 3.09
CA GLN A 62 4.14 -1.49 3.42
C GLN A 62 2.65 -1.25 3.26
N ALA A 63 1.94 -2.19 2.66
CA ALA A 63 0.48 -2.24 2.63
C ALA A 63 0.00 -3.54 3.25
N VAL A 64 -1.00 -3.43 4.12
CA VAL A 64 -1.77 -4.53 4.67
C VAL A 64 -3.21 -4.30 4.25
N VAL A 65 -3.76 -5.25 3.50
CA VAL A 65 -5.12 -5.20 2.95
C VAL A 65 -5.88 -6.42 3.42
N GLU A 66 -7.08 -6.23 3.89
CA GLU A 66 -8.03 -7.29 4.20
C GLU A 66 -8.97 -7.47 3.01
N LEU A 67 -8.96 -8.65 2.41
CA LEU A 67 -9.73 -8.96 1.21
C LEU A 67 -10.50 -10.27 1.40
N ASP A 68 -11.83 -10.22 1.38
CA ASP A 68 -12.71 -11.36 1.61
C ASP A 68 -12.35 -12.15 2.90
N GLY A 69 -11.97 -11.44 3.96
CA GLY A 69 -11.55 -12.02 5.25
C GLY A 69 -10.11 -12.58 5.28
N ARG A 70 -9.34 -12.38 4.20
CA ARG A 70 -7.94 -12.80 4.11
C ARG A 70 -7.01 -11.58 4.14
N ARG A 71 -6.01 -11.63 5.02
CA ARG A 71 -4.94 -10.62 5.11
C ARG A 71 -3.92 -10.79 3.98
N VAL A 72 -3.80 -9.78 3.13
CA VAL A 72 -2.72 -9.62 2.16
C VAL A 72 -1.75 -8.58 2.67
N ARG A 73 -0.48 -8.97 2.82
CA ARG A 73 0.61 -8.04 3.13
C ARG A 73 1.55 -7.94 1.94
N ALA A 74 1.82 -6.71 1.51
CA ALA A 74 2.87 -6.36 0.58
C ALA A 74 3.82 -5.36 1.26
N GLN A 75 5.12 -5.55 1.04
CA GLN A 75 6.14 -4.63 1.54
C GLN A 75 7.17 -4.41 0.44
N ALA A 76 7.74 -3.22 0.39
CA ALA A 76 8.80 -2.85 -0.52
C ALA A 76 9.72 -1.84 0.19
N ALA A 77 11.02 -1.97 -0.05
CA ALA A 77 12.02 -1.04 0.46
C ALA A 77 12.91 -0.63 -0.71
N ALA A 78 13.20 0.66 -0.82
CA ALA A 78 13.93 1.23 -1.93
C ALA A 78 14.81 2.41 -1.46
N PRO A 79 15.75 2.86 -2.32
CA PRO A 79 16.52 4.08 -2.09
C PRO A 79 15.65 5.33 -1.90
N ARG A 80 14.48 5.38 -2.56
CA ARG A 80 13.54 6.51 -2.53
C ARG A 80 12.10 6.03 -2.24
N ILE A 81 11.28 6.89 -1.64
CA ILE A 81 9.91 6.50 -1.24
C ILE A 81 8.96 6.36 -2.42
N ASP A 82 9.14 7.12 -3.49
CA ASP A 82 8.42 6.97 -4.76
C ASP A 82 8.67 5.58 -5.37
N GLU A 83 9.93 5.15 -5.41
CA GLU A 83 10.30 3.81 -5.88
C GLU A 83 9.71 2.72 -4.96
N ALA A 84 9.76 2.91 -3.64
CA ALA A 84 9.17 1.96 -2.71
C ALA A 84 7.64 1.85 -2.91
N VAL A 85 6.96 2.97 -3.18
CA VAL A 85 5.52 3.03 -3.47
C VAL A 85 5.17 2.33 -4.79
N ASP A 86 5.94 2.56 -5.85
CA ASP A 86 5.72 1.89 -7.15
C ASP A 86 5.92 0.37 -7.03
N MET A 87 6.99 -0.06 -6.37
CA MET A 87 7.22 -1.47 -6.08
C MET A 87 6.11 -2.07 -5.20
N LEU A 88 5.59 -1.30 -4.24
CA LEU A 88 4.49 -1.72 -3.39
C LEU A 88 3.20 -1.93 -4.20
N ARG A 89 2.89 -1.02 -5.13
CA ARG A 89 1.74 -1.12 -6.04
C ARG A 89 1.78 -2.41 -6.85
N GLU A 90 2.90 -2.69 -7.51
CA GLU A 90 3.06 -3.91 -8.31
C GLU A 90 2.90 -5.17 -7.45
N ARG A 91 3.58 -5.22 -6.30
CA ARG A 91 3.48 -6.35 -5.37
C ARG A 91 2.06 -6.55 -4.86
N LEU A 92 1.37 -5.46 -4.52
CA LEU A 92 0.01 -5.53 -4.03
C LEU A 92 -0.95 -6.02 -5.13
N ALA A 93 -0.82 -5.53 -6.35
CA ALA A 93 -1.65 -5.96 -7.49
C ALA A 93 -1.47 -7.47 -7.77
N ILE A 94 -0.23 -7.97 -7.78
CA ILE A 94 0.07 -9.39 -7.96
C ILE A 94 -0.52 -10.23 -6.82
N ARG A 95 -0.40 -9.77 -5.57
CA ARG A 95 -0.93 -10.51 -4.42
C ARG A 95 -2.45 -10.50 -4.37
N ALA A 96 -3.08 -9.36 -4.64
CA ALA A 96 -4.53 -9.24 -4.69
C ALA A 96 -5.11 -10.13 -5.81
N SER A 97 -4.52 -10.12 -7.01
CA SER A 97 -4.98 -10.98 -8.11
C SER A 97 -4.79 -12.47 -7.80
N SER A 98 -3.66 -12.84 -7.21
CA SER A 98 -3.40 -14.24 -6.81
C SER A 98 -4.40 -14.76 -5.77
N LEU A 99 -4.93 -13.88 -4.92
CA LEU A 99 -5.91 -14.22 -3.89
C LEU A 99 -7.32 -14.43 -4.46
N GLN A 100 -7.65 -13.70 -5.52
CA GLN A 100 -8.96 -13.78 -6.19
C GLN A 100 -9.03 -14.92 -7.22
N ALA A 101 -7.88 -15.41 -7.68
CA ALA A 101 -7.78 -16.48 -8.67
C ALA A 101 -7.79 -17.89 -8.07
N GLY A 102 -7.70 -18.03 -6.74
CA GLY A 102 -7.67 -19.31 -6.03
C GLY A 102 -8.77 -19.41 -4.99
#